data_AF-A0A5B8W7W1-F1
#
_entry.id   AF-A0A5B8W7W1-F1
#
_cell.length_a   1.000
_cell.length_b   1.000
_cell.length_c   1.000
_cell.angle_alpha   90.00
_cell.angle_beta   90.00
_cell.angle_gamma   90.00
#
_symmetry.space_group_name_H-M   'P 1'
#
loop_
_entity.id
_entity.type
_entity.pdbx_description
1 polymer ?
#
loop_
_entity_poly.entity_id
_entity_poly.type
_entity_poly.pdbx_seq_one_letter_code
_entity_poly.pdbx_strand_id
1 'polypeptide(L)' 'MNIKTANTLFDDGVFSAMYKAGFITTKIFTYREIYLWIHAQIQIRNITKNQAVLEAEVKFGKDERTIWRALNCFTE' A
#
# COMPACT_ATOMS: atom_id res chain seq x y z
N MET A 1 -7.90 5.63 -11.17
CA MET A 1 -6.86 6.64 -10.83
C MET A 1 -5.57 6.17 -11.48
N ASN A 2 -4.86 7.04 -12.20
CA ASN A 2 -3.58 6.68 -12.81
C ASN A 2 -2.57 6.39 -11.68
N ILE A 3 -2.01 5.18 -11.66
CA ILE A 3 -1.11 4.70 -10.60
C ILE A 3 0.17 5.55 -10.51
N LYS A 4 0.67 6.08 -11.63
CA LYS A 4 1.78 7.04 -11.63
C LYS A 4 1.42 8.32 -10.88
N THR A 5 0.24 8.86 -11.13
CA THR A 5 -0.25 10.06 -10.42
C THR A 5 -0.41 9.79 -8.93
N ALA A 6 -0.91 8.61 -8.54
CA ALA A 6 -0.99 8.21 -7.14
C ALA A 6 0.40 8.11 -6.47
N ASN A 7 1.41 7.64 -7.20
CA ASN A 7 2.79 7.58 -6.73
C ASN A 7 3.38 8.96 -6.51
N THR A 8 3.31 9.84 -7.50
CA THR A 8 3.81 11.21 -7.41
C THR A 8 3.14 11.99 -6.27
N LEU A 9 1.82 11.88 -6.13
CA LEU A 9 1.09 12.55 -5.05
C LEU A 9 1.48 12.05 -3.65
N PHE A 10 1.92 10.80 -3.52
CA PHE A 10 2.41 10.28 -2.24
C PHE A 10 3.80 10.81 -1.92
N ASP A 11 4.72 10.77 -2.89
CA ASP A 11 6.11 11.23 -2.72
C ASP A 11 6.17 12.73 -2.38
N ASP A 12 5.22 13.53 -2.89
CA ASP A 12 5.09 14.95 -2.58
C ASP A 12 4.33 15.23 -1.27
N GLY A 13 3.90 14.20 -0.53
CA GLY A 13 3.11 14.33 0.72
C GLY A 13 1.64 14.74 0.51
N VAL A 14 1.22 14.95 -0.74
CA VAL A 14 -0.12 15.39 -1.14
C VAL A 14 -1.18 14.32 -0.87
N PHE A 15 -0.81 13.04 -0.89
CA PHE A 15 -1.74 11.93 -0.66
C PHE A 15 -2.38 11.96 0.73
N SER A 16 -1.60 12.32 1.76
CA SER A 16 -2.09 12.53 3.13
C SER A 16 -3.02 13.75 3.22
N ALA A 17 -2.71 14.82 2.47
CA ALA A 17 -3.57 15.99 2.39
C ALA A 17 -4.90 15.68 1.69
N MET A 18 -4.87 14.92 0.59
CA MET A 18 -6.07 14.47 -0.12
C MET A 18 -6.94 13.53 0.71
N TYR A 19 -6.34 12.65 1.52
CA TYR A 19 -7.08 11.83 2.47
C TYR A 19 -7.79 12.70 3.53
N LYS A 20 -7.05 13.64 4.16
CA LYS A 20 -7.62 14.56 5.16
C LYS A 20 -8.70 15.47 4.58
N ALA A 21 -8.58 15.86 3.31
CA ALA A 21 -9.56 16.66 2.60
C ALA A 21 -10.75 15.85 2.04
N GLY A 22 -10.78 14.53 2.24
CA GLY A 22 -11.89 13.67 1.82
C GLY A 22 -11.90 13.29 0.33
N PHE A 23 -10.85 13.63 -0.42
CA PHE A 23 -10.73 13.28 -1.84
C PHE A 23 -10.30 11.82 -2.07
N ILE A 24 -9.76 11.15 -1.05
CA ILE A 24 -9.37 9.74 -1.10
C ILE A 24 -10.08 8.99 0.03
N THR A 25 -10.61 7.81 -0.30
CA THR A 25 -11.25 6.97 0.71
C THR A 25 -10.22 6.29 1.60
N THR A 26 -10.60 5.99 2.84
CA THR A 26 -9.77 5.24 3.80
C THR A 26 -9.29 3.91 3.22
N LYS A 27 -10.09 3.27 2.36
CA LYS A 27 -9.71 2.02 1.68
C LYS A 27 -8.49 2.20 0.79
N ILE A 28 -8.49 3.21 -0.09
CA ILE A 28 -7.37 3.49 -1.00
C ILE A 28 -6.13 3.88 -0.18
N PHE A 29 -6.32 4.66 0.88
CA PHE A 29 -5.24 5.04 1.78
C PHE A 29 -4.60 3.82 2.46
N THR A 30 -5.42 2.93 3.03
CA THR A 30 -4.96 1.69 3.67
C THR A 30 -4.23 0.79 2.68
N TYR A 31 -4.75 0.65 1.46
CA TYR A 31 -4.11 -0.18 0.44
C TYR A 31 -2.73 0.37 0.06
N ARG A 32 -2.59 1.70 0.03
CA ARG A 32 -1.30 2.36 -0.23
C ARG A 32 -0.30 2.09 0.89
N GLU A 33 -0.71 2.19 2.15
CA GLU A 33 0.15 1.87 3.28
C GLU A 33 0.62 0.40 3.24
N ILE A 34 -0.29 -0.54 2.95
CA ILE A 34 0.04 -1.96 2.79
C ILE A 34 1.09 -2.15 1.68
N TYR A 35 0.85 -1.56 0.51
CA TYR A 35 1.75 -1.65 -0.64
C TYR A 35 3.17 -1.20 -0.27
N LEU A 36 3.30 0.00 0.31
CA LEU A 36 4.59 0.57 0.66
C LEU A 36 5.29 -0.22 1.75
N TRP A 37 4.54 -0.67 2.76
CA TRP A 37 5.10 -1.46 3.85
C TRP A 37 5.70 -2.77 3.33
N ILE A 38 4.98 -3.50 2.46
CA ILE A 38 5.48 -4.75 1.87
C ILE A 38 6.72 -4.50 1.02
N HIS A 39 6.70 -3.48 0.16
CA HIS A 39 7.86 -3.12 -0.66
C HIS A 39 9.09 -2.80 0.22
N ALA A 40 8.90 -2.06 1.31
CA ALA A 40 9.97 -1.78 2.26
C ALA A 40 10.48 -3.05 2.96
N GLN A 41 9.61 -3.98 3.37
CA GLN A 41 10.05 -5.23 3.98
C GLN A 41 10.90 -6.08 3.02
N ILE A 42 10.47 -6.20 1.77
CA ILE A 42 11.22 -6.94 0.75
C ILE A 42 12.59 -6.29 0.53
N GLN A 43 12.65 -4.96 0.43
CA GLN A 43 13.92 -4.23 0.20
C GLN A 43 14.88 -4.28 1.40
N ILE A 44 14.37 -4.10 2.62
CA ILE A 44 15.22 -3.97 3.82
C ILE A 44 15.65 -5.34 4.34
N ARG A 45 14.74 -6.32 4.34
CA ARG A 45 14.97 -7.63 4.96
C ARG A 45 15.26 -8.74 3.95
N ASN A 46 15.19 -8.44 2.65
CA ASN A 46 15.41 -9.41 1.58
C ASN A 46 14.55 -10.68 1.71
N ILE A 47 13.33 -10.53 2.23
CA ILE A 47 12.35 -11.62 2.35
C ILE A 47 11.55 -11.78 1.07
N THR A 48 11.01 -12.97 0.85
CA THR A 48 10.17 -13.23 -0.33
C THR A 48 8.86 -12.44 -0.28
N LYS A 49 8.27 -12.16 -1.44
CA LYS A 49 6.97 -11.48 -1.55
C LYS A 49 5.90 -12.19 -0.72
N ASN A 50 5.85 -13.52 -0.76
CA ASN A 50 4.88 -14.31 -0.01
C ASN A 50 5.08 -14.20 1.51
N GLN A 51 6.33 -14.21 1.99
CA GLN A 51 6.61 -13.98 3.41
C GLN A 51 6.17 -12.58 3.85
N ALA A 52 6.46 -11.55 3.05
CA ALA A 52 6.05 -10.19 3.35
C ALA A 52 4.51 -10.04 3.37
N VAL A 53 3.79 -10.76 2.50
CA VAL A 53 2.32 -10.80 2.50
C VAL A 53 1.78 -11.43 3.79
N LEU A 54 2.31 -12.58 4.21
CA LEU A 54 1.89 -13.24 5.45
C LEU A 54 2.13 -12.35 6.68
N GLU A 55 3.26 -11.67 6.74
CA GLU A 55 3.52 -10.73 7.84
C GLU A 55 2.60 -9.49 7.79
N ALA A 56 2.24 -9.03 6.59
CA ALA A 56 1.32 -7.92 6.42
C ALA A 56 -0.10 -8.25 6.92
N GLU A 57 -0.57 -9.49 6.76
CA GLU A 57 -1.86 -9.92 7.31
C GLU A 57 -1.94 -9.67 8.82
N VAL A 58 -0.89 -10.07 9.54
CA VAL A 58 -0.77 -9.88 10.98
C VAL A 58 -0.63 -8.39 11.32
N LYS A 59 0.22 -7.66 10.59
CA LYS A 59 0.49 -6.23 10.84
C LYS A 59 -0.75 -5.34 10.66
N PHE A 60 -1.55 -5.62 9.63
CA PHE A 60 -2.70 -4.80 9.25
C PHE A 60 -4.05 -5.39 9.68
N GLY A 61 -4.07 -6.61 10.24
CA GLY A 61 -5.29 -7.30 10.65
C GLY A 61 -6.25 -7.52 9.48
N LYS A 62 -5.71 -7.91 8.31
CA LYS A 62 -6.47 -8.13 7.07
C LYS A 62 -6.23 -9.54 6.56
N ASP A 63 -7.21 -10.06 5.83
CA ASP A 63 -7.04 -11.32 5.11
C ASP A 63 -6.01 -11.22 3.98
N GLU A 64 -5.35 -12.33 3.67
CA GLU A 64 -4.36 -12.47 2.60
C GLU A 64 -4.83 -11.87 1.27
N ARG A 65 -6.09 -12.14 0.92
CA ARG A 65 -6.70 -11.69 -0.34
C ARG A 65 -6.73 -10.16 -0.43
N THR A 66 -6.99 -9.47 0.68
CA THR A 66 -6.99 -8.02 0.78
C THR A 66 -5.59 -7.47 0.64
N ILE A 67 -4.58 -8.14 1.22
CA ILE A 67 -3.18 -7.79 1.04
C ILE A 67 -2.76 -7.91 -0.44
N TRP A 68 -3.07 -9.02 -1.10
CA TRP A 68 -2.79 -9.20 -2.53
C TRP A 68 -3.50 -8.17 -3.40
N ARG A 69 -4.76 -7.85 -3.10
CA ARG A 69 -5.49 -6.77 -3.79
C ARG A 69 -4.79 -5.43 -3.63
N ALA A 70 -4.33 -5.10 -2.43
CA ALA A 70 -3.59 -3.85 -2.18
C ALA A 70 -2.29 -3.80 -2.99
N LEU A 71 -1.56 -4.92 -3.07
CA LEU A 71 -0.36 -5.01 -3.90
C LEU A 71 -0.65 -4.80 -5.39
N ASN A 72 -1.65 -5.51 -5.90
CA ASN A 72 -1.98 -5.48 -7.33
C ASN A 72 -2.58 -4.13 -7.75
N CYS A 73 -3.19 -3.38 -6.83
CA CYS A 73 -3.76 -2.05 -7.12
C CYS A 73 -2.74 -1.00 -7.57
N PHE A 74 -1.43 -1.20 -7.37
CA PHE A 74 -0.39 -0.21 -7.69
C PHE A 74 0.77 -0.74 -8.53
N THR A 75 0.69 -1.99 -9.00
CA THR A 75 1.73 -2.62 -9.84
C THR A 75 1.43 -2.64 -11.33
N GLU A 76 0.22 -2.25 -11.76
CA GLU A 76 -0.18 -2.17 -13.17
C GLU A 76 0.03 -0.78 -13.79
#